data_AF-A0A1B7P6S0-F1
#
_entry.id   AF-A0A1B7P6S0-F1
#
_cell.length_a   1.000
_cell.length_b   1.000
_cell.length_c   1.000
_cell.angle_alpha   90.00
_cell.angle_beta   90.00
_cell.angle_gamma   90.00
#
_symmetry.space_group_name_H-M   'P 1'
#
loop_
_entity.id
_entity.type
_entity.pdbx_description
1 polymer ?
#
loop_
_entity_poly.entity_id
_entity_poly.type
_entity_poly.pdbx_seq_one_letter_code
_entity_poly.pdbx_strand_id
1 'polypeptide(L)'
;MLPVRRATAPARTLLRCRQPRRLASTAHGEHAEPVNESFGRGFYVFLASVPVGLALYKYSTSDPNSKPWMTRLIENCFPKESTWEKRNALHTAAIEQAASDRHLFHSQSASLNLELSFPEAFNTGSPMNVPAGNGSADLTTIVAHYQAKNKKIEEERVARMKDGKVVSIYDDNRHF
;
A
#
# COMPACT_ATOMS: atom_id res chain seq x y z
N MET A 1 -4.10 -23.13 9.65
CA MET A 1 -5.09 -22.58 10.60
C MET A 1 -4.47 -21.38 11.29
N LEU A 2 -4.96 -20.17 11.05
CA LEU A 2 -4.41 -18.93 11.62
C LEU A 2 -5.41 -18.36 12.65
N PRO A 3 -5.01 -18.05 13.90
CA PRO A 3 -5.90 -17.41 14.85
C PRO A 3 -5.97 -15.90 14.60
N VAL A 4 -7.17 -15.42 14.24
CA VAL A 4 -7.50 -14.00 14.16
C VAL A 4 -7.68 -13.47 15.60
N ARG A 5 -6.76 -12.63 16.07
CA ARG A 5 -6.95 -11.85 17.30
C ARG A 5 -7.76 -10.59 16.99
N ARG A 6 -9.05 -10.58 17.34
CA ARG A 6 -9.85 -9.34 17.40
C ARG A 6 -9.73 -8.76 18.82
N ALA A 7 -9.01 -7.65 18.93
CA ALA A 7 -8.98 -6.83 20.13
C ALA A 7 -10.29 -6.03 20.22
N THR A 8 -11.09 -6.28 21.25
CA THR A 8 -12.26 -5.47 21.60
C THR A 8 -11.89 -4.50 22.71
N ALA A 9 -11.91 -3.20 22.42
CA ALA A 9 -11.72 -2.17 23.44
C ALA A 9 -13.00 -2.05 24.29
N PRO A 10 -12.93 -2.04 25.64
CA PRO A 10 -14.11 -1.84 26.47
C PRO A 10 -14.47 -0.35 26.54
N ALA A 11 -15.47 0.09 25.76
CA ALA A 11 -16.08 1.42 25.86
C ALA A 11 -17.04 1.51 27.07
N ARG A 12 -16.52 1.37 28.30
CA ARG A 12 -17.33 1.39 29.53
C ARG A 12 -17.05 2.55 30.49
N THR A 13 -16.37 3.60 30.05
CA THR A 13 -15.84 4.62 30.98
C THR A 13 -16.45 6.00 30.84
N LEU A 14 -17.74 6.13 30.54
CA LEU A 14 -18.45 7.44 30.53
C LEU A 14 -19.81 7.43 31.26
N LEU A 15 -19.92 6.71 32.37
CA LEU A 15 -21.04 6.85 33.31
C LEU A 15 -20.55 7.09 34.74
N ARG A 16 -19.59 8.01 34.91
CA ARG A 16 -19.22 8.54 36.23
C ARG A 16 -20.30 9.54 36.70
N CYS A 17 -21.10 9.07 37.65
CA CYS A 17 -21.64 9.82 38.78
C CYS A 17 -22.23 11.21 38.48
N ARG A 18 -23.46 11.25 37.95
CA ARG A 18 -24.36 12.37 38.20
C ARG A 18 -24.82 12.28 39.66
N GLN A 19 -24.32 13.16 40.53
CA GLN A 19 -24.85 13.30 41.88
C GLN A 19 -26.36 13.67 41.80
N PRO A 20 -27.24 13.06 42.60
CA PRO A 20 -28.61 13.52 42.72
C PRO A 20 -28.58 14.92 43.35
N ARG A 21 -28.96 15.96 42.59
CA ARG A 21 -29.27 17.26 43.19
C ARG A 21 -30.46 17.04 44.13
N ARG A 22 -30.21 17.07 45.44
CA ARG A 22 -31.28 17.24 46.42
C ARG A 22 -31.86 18.63 46.19
N LEU A 23 -33.16 18.69 45.89
CA LEU A 23 -33.93 19.91 46.04
C LEU A 23 -33.91 20.27 47.52
N ALA A 24 -33.14 21.30 47.87
CA ALA A 24 -33.27 21.96 49.16
C ALA A 24 -34.58 22.74 49.13
N SER A 25 -35.58 22.27 49.86
CA SER A 25 -36.75 23.06 50.21
C SER A 25 -36.33 24.08 51.27
N THR A 26 -35.85 25.25 50.83
CA THR A 26 -35.73 26.43 51.69
C THR A 26 -37.12 26.95 52.01
N ALA A 27 -37.65 26.51 53.15
CA ALA A 27 -38.73 27.18 53.84
C ALA A 27 -38.14 28.39 54.59
N HIS A 28 -38.17 29.56 53.96
CA HIS A 28 -38.05 30.85 54.63
C HIS A 28 -39.16 31.74 54.12
N GLY A 29 -40.09 32.07 55.02
CA GLY A 29 -41.17 33.01 54.77
C GLY A 29 -40.64 34.42 54.79
N GLU A 30 -40.83 35.13 53.69
CA GLU A 30 -40.93 36.58 53.59
C GLU A 30 -42.05 36.87 52.58
N HIS A 31 -42.97 37.77 52.93
CA HIS A 31 -44.16 38.09 52.16
C HIS A 31 -43.79 38.75 50.82
N ALA A 32 -43.65 37.94 49.77
CA ALA A 32 -43.61 38.44 48.40
C ALA A 32 -45.04 38.70 47.91
N GLU A 33 -45.26 39.90 47.38
CA GLU A 33 -46.44 40.33 46.63
C GLU A 33 -46.91 39.24 45.64
N PRO A 34 -48.22 39.07 45.35
CA PRO A 34 -48.69 38.02 44.44
C PRO A 34 -48.15 38.26 43.02
N VAL A 35 -46.96 37.71 42.75
CA VAL A 35 -46.38 37.65 41.42
C VAL A 35 -47.18 36.62 40.66
N ASN A 36 -47.95 37.09 39.69
CA ASN A 36 -48.63 36.32 38.66
C ASN A 36 -47.71 35.20 38.11
N GLU A 37 -47.89 33.99 38.63
CA GLU A 37 -47.12 32.82 38.24
C GLU A 37 -47.45 32.46 36.79
N SER A 38 -46.58 32.84 35.86
CA SER A 38 -46.70 32.42 34.47
C SER A 38 -46.55 30.90 34.38
N PHE A 39 -47.32 30.25 33.50
CA PHE A 39 -47.21 28.81 33.28
C PHE A 39 -45.76 28.37 33.10
N GLY A 40 -45.38 27.26 33.74
CA GLY A 40 -44.01 26.76 33.70
C GLY A 40 -43.53 26.50 32.27
N ARG A 41 -42.21 26.56 32.04
CA ARG A 41 -41.59 26.38 30.72
C ARG A 41 -42.09 25.14 29.95
N GLY A 42 -42.41 24.05 30.65
CA GLY A 42 -42.98 22.83 30.06
C GLY A 42 -44.33 23.02 29.38
N PHE A 43 -45.17 23.92 29.89
CA PHE A 43 -46.48 24.25 29.31
C PHE A 43 -46.35 24.89 27.92
N TYR A 44 -45.43 25.85 27.78
CA TYR A 44 -45.16 26.47 26.48
C TYR A 44 -44.50 25.50 25.49
N VAL A 45 -43.62 24.60 25.98
CA VAL A 45 -43.07 23.53 25.13
C VAL A 45 -44.17 22.59 24.64
N PHE A 46 -45.14 22.23 25.49
CA PHE A 46 -46.28 21.42 25.09
C PHE A 46 -47.17 22.15 24.08
N LEU A 47 -47.54 23.40 24.35
CA LEU A 47 -48.32 24.24 23.43
C LEU A 47 -47.63 24.43 22.08
N ALA A 48 -46.30 24.56 22.05
CA ALA A 48 -45.53 24.62 20.81
C ALA A 48 -45.45 23.25 20.11
N SER A 49 -45.40 22.15 20.87
CA SER A 49 -45.26 20.80 20.31
C SER A 49 -46.49 20.34 19.53
N VAL A 50 -47.69 20.76 19.93
CA VAL A 50 -48.95 20.38 19.27
C VAL A 50 -49.02 20.89 17.80
N PRO A 51 -48.87 22.19 17.50
CA PRO A 51 -48.88 22.67 16.12
C PRO A 51 -47.68 22.16 15.33
N VAL A 52 -46.50 22.03 15.95
CA VAL A 52 -45.31 21.44 15.30
C VAL A 52 -45.57 19.99 14.91
N GLY A 53 -46.17 19.18 15.79
CA GLY A 53 -46.52 17.79 15.51
C GLY A 53 -47.56 17.66 14.41
N LEU A 54 -48.57 18.53 14.39
CA LEU A 54 -49.57 18.58 13.31
C LEU A 54 -48.96 19.01 11.97
N ALA A 55 -48.09 20.01 11.97
CA ALA A 55 -47.37 20.43 10.77
C ALA A 55 -46.48 19.30 10.23
N LEU A 56 -45.75 18.61 11.11
CA LEU A 56 -44.93 17.46 10.75
C LEU A 56 -45.78 16.30 10.22
N TYR A 57 -46.93 16.04 10.83
CA TYR A 57 -47.87 15.00 10.39
C TYR A 57 -48.41 15.31 8.99
N LYS A 58 -48.87 16.54 8.75
CA LYS A 58 -49.37 16.96 7.42
C LYS A 58 -48.28 16.96 6.35
N TYR A 59 -47.06 17.33 6.72
CA TYR A 59 -45.91 17.26 5.81
C TYR A 59 -45.43 15.81 5.58
N SER A 60 -45.64 14.92 6.54
CA SER A 60 -45.27 13.50 6.46
C SER A 60 -46.33 12.63 5.80
N THR A 61 -47.61 13.03 5.78
CA THR A 61 -48.64 12.36 5.01
C THR A 61 -48.44 12.68 3.53
N SER A 62 -47.76 11.77 2.83
CA SER A 62 -47.59 11.86 1.38
C SER A 62 -48.85 11.48 0.62
N ASP A 63 -49.00 12.07 -0.57
CA ASP A 63 -49.94 11.62 -1.59
C ASP A 63 -49.78 10.12 -1.90
N PRO A 64 -50.85 9.42 -2.31
CA PRO A 64 -50.81 7.97 -2.62
C PRO A 64 -49.71 7.57 -3.62
N ASN A 65 -49.29 8.52 -4.46
CA ASN A 65 -48.34 8.31 -5.54
C ASN A 65 -46.89 8.72 -5.21
N SER A 66 -46.61 9.28 -4.03
CA SER A 66 -45.26 9.73 -3.67
C SER A 66 -44.80 9.21 -2.31
N LYS A 67 -43.50 8.93 -2.17
CA LYS A 67 -42.92 8.52 -0.88
C LYS A 67 -42.69 9.75 0.01
N PRO A 68 -42.86 9.63 1.34
CA PRO A 68 -42.59 10.72 2.27
C PRO A 68 -41.13 11.17 2.20
N TRP A 69 -40.93 12.47 2.46
CA TRP A 69 -39.63 13.14 2.34
C TRP A 69 -38.53 12.42 3.14
N MET A 70 -38.86 11.95 4.34
CA MET A 70 -37.93 11.23 5.20
C MET A 70 -37.51 9.88 4.58
N THR A 71 -38.44 9.14 3.99
CA THR A 71 -38.14 7.89 3.26
C THR A 71 -37.26 8.15 2.05
N ARG A 72 -37.49 9.26 1.32
CA ARG A 72 -36.63 9.67 0.20
C ARG A 72 -35.20 9.98 0.65
N LEU A 73 -35.03 10.64 1.79
CA LEU A 73 -33.69 10.90 2.35
C LEU A 73 -32.98 9.60 2.75
N ILE A 74 -33.69 8.67 3.36
CA ILE A 74 -33.16 7.33 3.68
C ILE A 74 -32.74 6.62 2.39
N GLU A 75 -33.59 6.58 1.37
CA GLU A 75 -33.27 5.94 0.07
C GLU A 75 -32.07 6.58 -0.65
N ASN A 76 -31.82 7.87 -0.44
CA ASN A 76 -30.65 8.55 -1.00
C ASN A 76 -29.37 8.24 -0.21
N CYS A 77 -29.46 8.07 1.11
CA CYS A 77 -28.32 7.77 1.96
C CYS A 77 -27.89 6.30 1.89
N PHE A 78 -28.84 5.38 1.67
CA PHE A 78 -28.57 3.95 1.66
C PHE A 78 -28.50 3.40 0.23
N PRO A 79 -27.49 2.57 -0.09
CA PRO A 79 -27.41 1.93 -1.39
C PRO A 79 -28.63 1.03 -1.64
N LYS A 80 -29.15 1.06 -2.87
CA LYS A 80 -30.23 0.17 -3.31
C LYS A 80 -29.82 -1.30 -3.18
N GLU A 81 -30.78 -2.17 -2.91
CA GLU A 81 -30.61 -3.62 -2.79
C GLU A 81 -29.87 -4.22 -4.01
N SER A 82 -30.20 -3.79 -5.22
CA SER A 82 -29.52 -4.22 -6.45
C SER A 82 -28.01 -3.93 -6.48
N THR A 83 -27.54 -2.91 -5.74
CA THR A 83 -26.10 -2.66 -5.61
C THR A 83 -25.43 -3.63 -4.64
N TRP A 84 -26.15 -4.09 -3.62
CA TRP A 84 -25.69 -5.13 -2.72
C TRP A 84 -25.64 -6.49 -3.42
N GLU A 85 -26.66 -6.83 -4.20
CA GLU A 85 -26.69 -8.05 -5.02
C GLU A 85 -25.50 -8.09 -5.99
N LYS A 86 -25.25 -6.99 -6.73
CA LYS A 86 -24.10 -6.89 -7.65
C LYS A 86 -22.76 -7.08 -6.93
N ARG A 87 -22.58 -6.46 -5.76
CA ARG A 87 -21.35 -6.61 -4.97
C ARG A 87 -21.18 -8.04 -4.46
N ASN A 88 -22.26 -8.64 -3.98
CA ASN A 88 -22.25 -10.02 -3.52
C ASN A 88 -21.92 -10.99 -4.66
N ALA A 89 -22.51 -10.79 -5.85
CA ALA A 89 -22.20 -11.59 -7.04
C ALA A 89 -20.72 -11.48 -7.43
N LEU A 90 -20.15 -10.27 -7.47
CA LEU A 90 -18.72 -10.08 -7.75
C LEU A 90 -17.83 -10.74 -6.70
N HIS A 91 -18.19 -10.64 -5.42
CA HIS A 91 -17.42 -11.25 -4.34
C HIS A 91 -17.45 -12.79 -4.43
N THR A 92 -18.62 -13.38 -4.70
CA THR A 92 -18.75 -14.82 -4.90
C THR A 92 -17.94 -15.29 -6.10
N ALA A 93 -18.03 -14.59 -7.24
CA ALA A 93 -17.24 -14.92 -8.44
C ALA A 93 -15.72 -14.86 -8.18
N ALA A 94 -15.25 -13.85 -7.44
CA ALA A 94 -13.85 -13.73 -7.07
C ALA A 94 -13.38 -14.88 -6.16
N ILE A 95 -14.22 -15.31 -5.21
CA ILE A 95 -13.93 -16.47 -4.35
C ILE A 95 -13.89 -17.77 -5.15
N GLU A 96 -14.83 -17.95 -6.07
CA GLU A 96 -14.87 -19.13 -6.95
C GLU A 96 -13.60 -19.22 -7.81
N GLN A 97 -13.17 -18.10 -8.40
CA GLN A 97 -11.93 -18.05 -9.15
C GLN A 97 -10.70 -18.31 -8.27
N ALA A 98 -10.63 -17.72 -7.07
CA ALA A 98 -9.52 -17.99 -6.16
C ALA A 98 -9.49 -19.46 -5.71
N ALA A 99 -10.66 -20.10 -5.56
CA ALA A 99 -10.78 -21.51 -5.25
C ALA A 99 -10.35 -22.39 -6.43
N SER A 100 -10.70 -22.04 -7.67
CA SER A 100 -10.23 -22.76 -8.87
C SER A 100 -8.72 -22.69 -9.00
N ASP A 101 -8.14 -21.50 -8.80
CA ASP A 101 -6.69 -21.30 -8.89
C ASP A 101 -5.97 -22.09 -7.80
N ARG A 102 -6.49 -22.06 -6.56
CA ARG A 102 -5.95 -22.88 -5.47
C ARG A 102 -6.02 -24.37 -5.78
N HIS A 103 -7.06 -24.83 -6.46
CA HIS A 103 -7.18 -26.23 -6.86
C HIS A 103 -6.12 -26.63 -7.88
N LEU A 104 -5.82 -25.76 -8.86
CA LEU A 104 -4.75 -25.99 -9.84
C LEU A 104 -3.37 -26.17 -9.18
N PHE A 105 -3.07 -25.38 -8.15
CA PHE A 105 -1.79 -25.44 -7.44
C PHE A 105 -1.80 -26.35 -6.21
N HIS A 106 -2.91 -27.05 -5.94
CA HIS A 106 -3.03 -27.86 -4.72
C HIS A 106 -2.05 -29.04 -4.68
N SER A 107 -1.74 -29.61 -5.85
CA SER A 107 -0.79 -30.72 -6.00
C SER A 107 0.65 -30.26 -6.24
N GLN A 108 0.89 -28.95 -6.39
CA GLN A 108 2.24 -28.44 -6.59
C GLN A 108 3.01 -28.52 -5.27
N SER A 109 4.17 -29.19 -5.29
CA SER A 109 5.10 -29.14 -4.16
C SER A 109 5.55 -27.70 -3.94
N ALA A 110 5.75 -27.31 -2.67
CA ALA A 110 6.24 -25.98 -2.33
C ALA A 110 7.50 -25.66 -3.15
N SER A 111 7.59 -24.45 -3.71
CA SER A 111 8.78 -24.05 -4.45
C SER A 111 9.99 -24.19 -3.53
N LEU A 112 10.99 -24.96 -3.95
CA LEU A 112 12.26 -25.09 -3.26
C LEU A 112 13.03 -23.78 -3.42
N ASN A 113 12.60 -22.75 -2.69
CA ASN A 113 13.34 -21.50 -2.55
C ASN A 113 14.51 -21.78 -1.60
N LEU A 114 15.60 -22.33 -2.13
CA LEU A 114 16.85 -22.40 -1.38
C LEU A 114 17.51 -21.02 -1.43
N GLU A 115 17.65 -20.40 -0.25
CA GLU A 115 18.50 -19.24 -0.09
C GLU A 115 19.95 -19.70 -0.17
N LEU A 116 20.64 -19.32 -1.24
CA LEU A 116 22.05 -19.61 -1.43
C LEU A 116 22.88 -18.48 -0.85
N SER A 117 23.73 -18.78 0.14
CA SER A 117 24.65 -17.78 0.69
C SER A 117 25.67 -17.26 -0.33
N PHE A 118 25.93 -18.02 -1.40
CA PHE A 118 26.87 -17.62 -2.45
C PHE A 118 26.37 -18.01 -3.85
N PRO A 119 25.51 -17.18 -4.47
CA PRO A 119 24.98 -17.46 -5.81
C PRO A 119 26.07 -17.40 -6.90
N GLU A 120 27.17 -16.71 -6.64
CA GLU A 120 28.31 -16.62 -7.56
C GLU A 120 29.08 -17.95 -7.74
N ALA A 121 28.80 -18.97 -6.91
CA ALA A 121 29.36 -20.31 -7.09
C ALA A 121 29.05 -20.88 -8.48
N PHE A 122 27.88 -20.57 -9.05
CA PHE A 122 27.50 -21.06 -10.38
C PHE A 122 28.35 -20.47 -11.51
N ASN A 123 28.93 -19.28 -11.30
CA ASN A 123 29.81 -18.63 -12.26
C ASN A 123 31.28 -19.04 -12.07
N THR A 124 31.62 -19.62 -10.91
CA THR A 124 33.00 -19.96 -10.57
C THR A 124 33.44 -21.23 -11.32
N GLY A 125 34.48 -21.12 -12.15
CA GLY A 125 35.03 -22.25 -12.90
C GLY A 125 34.41 -22.48 -14.29
N SER A 126 33.52 -21.60 -14.76
CA SER A 126 33.04 -21.64 -16.15
C SER A 126 34.19 -21.36 -17.12
N PRO A 127 34.46 -22.24 -18.10
CA PRO A 127 35.50 -22.00 -19.11
C PRO A 127 35.23 -20.79 -20.01
N MET A 128 33.98 -20.32 -20.05
CA MET A 128 33.50 -19.31 -21.01
C MET A 128 33.27 -17.92 -20.39
N ASN A 129 33.34 -17.77 -19.07
CA ASN A 129 33.10 -16.50 -18.38
C ASN A 129 34.25 -16.15 -17.42
N VAL A 130 35.48 -16.12 -17.92
CA VAL A 130 36.68 -15.83 -17.14
C VAL A 130 37.27 -14.49 -17.56
N PRO A 131 37.62 -13.58 -16.61
CA PRO A 131 38.35 -12.37 -16.95
C PRO A 131 39.69 -12.72 -17.62
N ALA A 132 40.10 -11.88 -18.58
CA ALA A 132 41.33 -12.08 -19.33
C ALA A 132 42.53 -12.23 -18.38
N GLY A 133 43.28 -13.33 -18.51
CA GLY A 133 44.44 -13.66 -17.66
C GLY A 133 44.17 -14.65 -16.52
N ASN A 134 42.91 -14.95 -16.18
CA ASN A 134 42.55 -15.87 -15.09
C ASN A 134 42.07 -17.25 -15.55
N GLY A 135 42.22 -17.56 -16.84
CA GLY A 135 41.75 -18.80 -17.46
C GLY A 135 42.71 -19.99 -17.27
N SER A 136 42.15 -21.20 -17.23
CA SER A 136 42.87 -22.48 -17.23
C SER A 136 43.33 -22.93 -18.63
N ALA A 137 43.13 -22.11 -19.66
CA ALA A 137 43.54 -22.43 -21.03
C ALA A 137 45.06 -22.25 -21.21
N ASP A 138 45.70 -23.21 -21.88
CA ASP A 138 47.12 -23.11 -22.22
C ASP A 138 47.37 -22.04 -23.29
N LEU A 139 48.05 -20.95 -22.89
CA LEU A 139 48.36 -19.80 -23.75
C LEU A 139 49.77 -19.89 -24.39
N THR A 140 50.53 -20.97 -24.16
CA THR A 140 51.92 -21.09 -24.60
C THR A 140 52.10 -20.90 -26.11
N THR A 141 51.17 -21.44 -26.91
CA THR A 141 51.19 -21.35 -28.38
C THR A 141 51.01 -19.91 -28.87
N ILE A 142 50.08 -19.17 -28.24
CA ILE A 142 49.81 -17.76 -28.54
C ILE A 142 51.02 -16.91 -28.17
N VAL A 143 51.58 -17.14 -26.98
CA VAL A 143 52.80 -16.46 -26.51
C VAL A 143 53.96 -16.69 -27.49
N ALA A 144 54.19 -17.94 -27.91
CA ALA A 144 55.24 -18.27 -28.87
C ALA A 144 55.04 -17.56 -30.22
N HIS A 145 53.81 -17.51 -30.75
CA HIS A 145 53.50 -16.81 -31.99
C HIS A 145 53.82 -15.30 -31.90
N TYR A 146 53.39 -14.62 -30.84
CA TYR A 146 53.64 -13.18 -30.68
C TYR A 146 55.12 -12.87 -30.41
N GLN A 147 55.83 -13.72 -29.68
CA GLN A 147 57.28 -13.58 -29.51
C GLN A 147 58.01 -13.69 -30.86
N ALA A 148 57.64 -14.66 -31.70
CA ALA A 148 58.23 -14.81 -33.02
C ALA A 148 57.92 -13.61 -33.92
N LYS A 149 56.68 -13.10 -33.88
CA LYS A 149 56.27 -11.91 -34.61
C LYS A 149 57.08 -10.67 -34.17
N ASN A 150 57.26 -10.46 -32.87
CA ASN A 150 58.02 -9.33 -32.35
C ASN A 150 59.50 -9.41 -32.76
N LYS A 151 60.11 -10.60 -32.74
CA LYS A 151 61.49 -10.80 -33.22
C LYS A 151 61.65 -10.39 -34.68
N LYS A 152 60.75 -10.83 -35.56
CA LYS A 152 60.77 -10.45 -36.98
C LYS A 152 60.63 -8.94 -37.18
N ILE A 153 59.71 -8.31 -36.45
CA ILE A 153 59.52 -6.86 -36.51
C ILE A 153 60.78 -6.12 -36.07
N GLU A 154 61.46 -6.57 -35.00
CA GLU A 154 62.71 -5.97 -34.56
C GLU A 154 63.85 -6.20 -35.55
N GLU A 155 63.96 -7.38 -36.15
CA GLU A 155 64.94 -7.66 -37.21
C GLU A 155 64.73 -6.75 -38.42
N GLU A 156 63.49 -6.60 -38.88
CA GLU A 156 63.13 -5.65 -39.94
C GLU A 156 63.41 -4.20 -39.53
N ARG A 157 63.13 -3.83 -38.28
CA ARG A 157 63.42 -2.49 -37.74
C ARG A 157 64.92 -2.22 -37.78
N VAL A 158 65.74 -3.17 -37.34
CA VAL A 158 67.21 -3.08 -37.34
C VAL A 158 67.75 -3.04 -38.77
N ALA A 159 67.21 -3.85 -39.69
CA ALA A 159 67.60 -3.82 -41.09
C ALA A 159 67.31 -2.46 -41.74
N ARG A 160 66.12 -1.89 -41.50
CA ARG A 160 65.76 -0.53 -41.96
C ARG A 160 66.68 0.55 -41.39
N MET A 161 67.15 0.39 -40.15
CA MET A 161 68.12 1.32 -39.55
C MET A 161 69.52 1.18 -40.18
N LYS A 162 69.95 -0.04 -40.55
CA LYS A 162 71.24 -0.28 -41.23
C LYS A 162 71.30 0.28 -42.65
N ASP A 163 70.19 0.23 -43.39
CA ASP A 163 70.09 0.79 -44.75
C ASP A 163 70.08 2.33 -44.76
N GLY A 164 70.10 2.99 -43.59
CA GLY A 164 70.13 4.45 -43.45
C GLY A 164 68.83 5.16 -43.87
N LYS A 165 67.79 4.41 -44.22
CA LYS A 165 66.50 4.95 -44.71
C LYS A 165 65.55 5.35 -43.58
N VAL A 166 65.80 4.92 -42.34
CA VAL A 166 64.94 5.19 -41.17
C VAL A 166 65.81 5.60 -39.97
N VAL A 167 65.61 6.82 -39.47
CA VAL A 167 66.24 7.35 -38.24
C VAL A 167 65.43 6.89 -37.04
N SER A 168 66.09 6.42 -35.98
CA SER A 168 65.39 6.06 -34.75
C SER A 168 64.84 7.30 -34.06
N ILE A 169 63.69 7.18 -33.36
CA ILE A 169 63.06 8.31 -32.63
C ILE A 169 64.01 8.87 -31.55
N TYR A 170 65.01 8.09 -31.14
CA TYR A 170 66.01 8.47 -30.13
C TYR A 170 67.27 9.11 -30.74
N ASP A 171 67.51 8.96 -32.04
CA ASP A 171 68.66 9.53 -32.76
C ASP A 171 68.28 10.78 -33.57
N ASP A 172 66.98 11.11 -33.65
CA ASP A 172 66.49 12.31 -34.30
C ASP A 172 66.62 13.50 -33.33
N ASN A 173 67.68 14.30 -33.46
CA ASN A 173 67.96 15.51 -32.66
C ASN A 173 66.89 16.64 -32.80
N ARG A 174 65.66 16.34 -33.20
CA ARG A 174 64.55 17.31 -33.37
C ARG A 174 63.76 17.58 -32.09
N HIS A 175 64.09 16.90 -31.01
CA HIS A 175 63.41 17.01 -29.71
C HIS A 175 64.31 17.54 -28.58
N PHE A 176 65.46 18.13 -28.93
CA PHE A 176 66.26 18.99 -28.05
C PHE A 176 66.50 20.34 -28.72
#